data_AF-A0A1L9SPT2-F1
#
_entry.id   AF-A0A1L9SPT2-F1
#
_cell.length_a   1.000
_cell.length_b   1.000
_cell.length_c   1.000
_cell.angle_alpha   90.00
_cell.angle_beta   90.00
_cell.angle_gamma   90.00
#
_symmetry.space_group_name_H-M   'P 1'
#
loop_
_entity.id
_entity.type
_entity.pdbx_description
1 polymer ?
#
loop_
_entity_poly.entity_id
_entity_poly.type
_entity_poly.pdbx_seq_one_letter_code
_entity_poly.pdbx_strand_id
1 'polypeptide(L)'
;MTIPSTPGSITVRLSNVSSLSSPSKKRLIQSVAHDIGAAFITIAQLAQAGHLTPTQTAPINDVIKIIRDTDLAQRRSLERRVARYERREHRWRVQRRWMQREFGRLVKRAEEVSERWRERVQRAEEAMKLFSPSPSRPEDFSLVPAVQG
;
A
#
# COMPACT_ATOMS: atom_id res chain seq x y z
N MET A 1 -25.12 -55.73 -13.38
CA MET A 1 -25.60 -54.40 -13.80
C MET A 1 -24.56 -53.37 -13.38
N THR A 2 -23.77 -52.87 -14.34
CA THR A 2 -22.76 -51.84 -14.13
C THR A 2 -23.46 -50.48 -14.08
N ILE A 3 -23.42 -49.83 -12.91
CA ILE A 3 -23.82 -48.42 -12.78
C ILE A 3 -22.86 -47.61 -13.66
N PRO A 4 -23.34 -46.80 -14.62
CA PRO A 4 -22.46 -45.89 -15.33
C PRO A 4 -21.98 -44.83 -14.35
N SER A 5 -20.79 -45.04 -13.79
CA SER A 5 -20.04 -44.05 -13.04
C SER A 5 -19.51 -43.02 -14.04
N THR A 6 -20.30 -41.99 -14.34
CA THR A 6 -19.75 -40.81 -14.99
C THR A 6 -19.69 -39.65 -13.99
N PRO A 7 -18.79 -39.69 -12.97
CA PRO A 7 -18.31 -38.48 -12.33
C PRO A 7 -17.49 -37.72 -13.38
N GLY A 8 -18.17 -36.89 -14.18
CA GLY A 8 -17.55 -36.28 -15.35
C GLY A 8 -18.04 -34.87 -15.62
N SER A 9 -19.35 -34.59 -15.52
CA SER A 9 -19.89 -33.29 -15.96
C SER A 9 -19.24 -32.10 -15.22
N ILE A 10 -19.20 -32.11 -13.90
CA ILE A 10 -18.62 -30.99 -13.12
C ILE A 10 -17.10 -30.90 -13.32
N THR A 11 -16.37 -32.00 -13.19
CA THR A 11 -14.91 -32.02 -13.31
C THR A 11 -14.45 -31.60 -14.72
N VAL A 12 -15.12 -32.08 -15.77
CA VAL A 12 -14.86 -31.69 -17.16
C VAL A 12 -15.20 -30.22 -17.39
N ARG A 13 -16.30 -29.72 -16.81
CA ARG A 13 -16.65 -28.29 -16.90
C ARG A 13 -15.62 -27.40 -16.19
N LEU A 14 -15.00 -27.89 -15.12
CA LEU A 14 -13.99 -27.15 -14.35
C LEU A 14 -12.58 -27.21 -14.96
N SER A 15 -12.28 -28.15 -15.88
CA SER A 15 -10.93 -28.32 -16.44
C SER A 15 -10.40 -27.08 -17.16
N ASN A 16 -11.30 -26.31 -17.79
CA ASN A 16 -10.97 -25.10 -18.53
C ASN A 16 -11.25 -23.81 -17.74
N VAL A 17 -11.50 -23.88 -16.42
CA VAL A 17 -11.86 -22.68 -15.62
C VAL A 17 -10.76 -21.63 -15.60
N SER A 18 -9.50 -22.02 -15.76
CA SER A 18 -8.35 -21.12 -15.75
C SER A 18 -8.33 -20.16 -16.94
N SER A 19 -8.77 -20.62 -18.12
CA SER A 19 -8.76 -19.87 -19.39
C SER A 19 -9.98 -18.97 -19.60
N LEU A 20 -11.01 -19.09 -18.76
CA LEU A 20 -12.21 -18.25 -18.83
C LEU A 20 -11.96 -16.81 -18.34
N SER A 21 -12.77 -15.86 -18.81
CA SER A 21 -12.81 -14.50 -18.24
C SER A 21 -13.43 -14.51 -16.84
N SER A 22 -13.11 -13.53 -15.98
CA SER A 22 -13.64 -13.46 -14.61
C SER A 22 -15.18 -13.54 -14.51
N PRO A 23 -15.98 -12.85 -15.37
CA PRO A 23 -17.44 -13.01 -15.36
C PRO A 23 -17.90 -14.42 -15.73
N SER A 24 -17.20 -15.07 -16.67
CA SER A 24 -17.50 -16.44 -17.09
C SER A 24 -17.09 -17.46 -16.03
N LYS A 25 -15.96 -17.26 -15.33
CA LYS A 25 -15.58 -18.05 -14.15
C LYS A 25 -16.67 -17.97 -13.08
N LYS A 26 -17.13 -16.76 -12.74
CA LYS A 26 -18.20 -16.56 -11.75
C LYS A 26 -19.47 -17.33 -12.13
N ARG A 27 -19.94 -17.18 -13.38
CA ARG A 27 -21.14 -17.89 -13.87
C ARG A 27 -20.97 -19.41 -13.85
N LEU A 28 -19.82 -19.91 -14.30
CA LEU A 28 -19.54 -21.34 -14.28
C LEU A 28 -19.56 -21.90 -12.84
N ILE A 29 -18.85 -21.25 -11.92
CA ILE A 29 -18.81 -21.67 -10.51
C ILE A 29 -20.19 -21.59 -9.87
N GLN A 30 -21.00 -20.57 -10.18
CA GLN A 30 -22.39 -20.48 -9.71
C GLN A 30 -23.25 -21.64 -10.19
N SER A 31 -23.15 -22.02 -11.47
CA SER A 31 -23.88 -23.16 -12.00
C SER A 31 -23.42 -24.48 -11.38
N VAL A 32 -22.12 -24.68 -11.20
CA VAL A 32 -21.59 -25.87 -10.50
C VAL A 32 -22.08 -25.93 -9.06
N ALA A 33 -22.06 -24.81 -8.34
CA ALA A 33 -22.56 -24.75 -6.97
C ALA A 33 -24.05 -25.08 -6.88
N HIS A 34 -24.84 -24.62 -7.85
CA HIS A 34 -26.26 -24.96 -7.97
C HIS A 34 -26.45 -26.48 -8.17
N ASP A 35 -25.69 -27.10 -9.07
CA ASP A 35 -25.79 -28.54 -9.34
C ASP A 35 -25.40 -29.38 -8.12
N ILE A 36 -24.33 -29.01 -7.41
CA ILE A 36 -23.91 -29.66 -6.16
C ILE A 36 -24.99 -29.50 -5.08
N GLY A 37 -25.55 -28.29 -4.94
CA GLY A 37 -26.61 -28.01 -3.99
C GLY A 37 -27.86 -28.86 -4.25
N ALA A 38 -28.30 -28.92 -5.51
CA ALA A 38 -29.42 -29.76 -5.92
C ALA A 38 -29.16 -31.24 -5.61
N ALA A 39 -27.96 -31.75 -5.90
CA ALA A 39 -27.58 -33.12 -5.57
C ALA A 39 -27.66 -33.41 -4.07
N PHE A 40 -27.13 -32.51 -3.22
CA PHE A 40 -27.22 -32.67 -1.77
C PHE A 40 -28.66 -32.62 -1.25
N ILE A 41 -29.50 -31.75 -1.81
CA ILE A 41 -30.93 -31.70 -1.46
C ILE A 41 -31.62 -33.03 -1.82
N THR A 42 -31.42 -33.53 -3.04
CA THR A 42 -32.01 -34.80 -3.47
C THR A 42 -31.55 -35.95 -2.58
N ILE A 43 -30.25 -36.02 -2.24
CA ILE A 43 -29.75 -37.08 -1.36
C ILE A 43 -30.36 -36.95 0.04
N ALA A 44 -30.47 -35.74 0.60
CA ALA A 44 -31.10 -35.53 1.90
C ALA A 44 -32.57 -36.00 1.90
N GLN A 45 -33.32 -35.72 0.83
CA GLN A 45 -34.70 -36.20 0.66
C GLN A 45 -34.77 -37.73 0.61
N LEU A 46 -33.90 -38.37 -0.16
CA LEU A 46 -33.83 -39.84 -0.24
C LEU A 46 -33.46 -40.48 1.10
N ALA A 47 -32.56 -39.87 1.86
CA ALA A 47 -32.20 -40.31 3.20
C ALA A 47 -33.38 -40.18 4.18
N GLN A 48 -34.12 -39.06 4.15
CA GLN A 48 -35.31 -38.86 4.98
C GLN A 48 -36.42 -39.86 4.65
N ALA A 49 -36.58 -40.22 3.38
CA ALA A 49 -37.53 -41.24 2.94
C ALA A 49 -37.10 -42.68 3.29
N GLY A 50 -35.93 -42.87 3.93
CA GLY A 50 -35.40 -44.18 4.31
C GLY A 50 -34.78 -44.98 3.16
N HIS A 51 -34.56 -44.36 1.99
CA HIS A 51 -33.93 -45.00 0.84
C HIS A 51 -32.40 -45.05 0.93
N LEU A 52 -31.79 -44.26 1.80
CA LEU A 52 -30.35 -44.24 2.03
C LEU A 52 -30.02 -44.43 3.50
N THR A 53 -29.06 -45.30 3.78
CA THR A 53 -28.57 -45.53 5.14
C THR A 53 -27.53 -44.48 5.56
N PRO A 54 -27.28 -44.31 6.87
CA PRO A 54 -26.22 -43.42 7.35
C PRO A 54 -24.82 -43.75 6.80
N THR A 55 -24.54 -45.03 6.54
CA THR A 55 -23.27 -45.46 5.94
C THR A 55 -23.14 -45.03 4.48
N GLN A 56 -24.25 -44.97 3.74
CA GLN A 56 -24.27 -44.52 2.34
C GLN A 56 -24.18 -42.99 2.22
N THR A 57 -24.62 -42.24 3.22
CA THR A 57 -24.52 -40.77 3.24
C THR A 57 -23.22 -40.24 3.87
N ALA A 58 -22.44 -41.10 4.54
CA ALA A 58 -21.17 -40.73 5.17
C ALA A 58 -20.20 -39.96 4.24
N PRO A 59 -19.99 -40.34 2.97
CA PRO A 59 -19.10 -39.60 2.07
C PRO A 59 -19.48 -38.13 1.84
N ILE A 60 -20.76 -37.77 2.01
CA ILE A 60 -21.23 -36.38 1.88
C ILE A 60 -20.70 -35.54 3.03
N ASN A 61 -20.65 -36.11 4.23
CA ASN A 61 -20.07 -35.44 5.39
C ASN A 61 -18.57 -35.16 5.18
N ASP A 62 -17.85 -36.07 4.52
CA ASP A 62 -16.44 -35.87 4.18
C ASP A 62 -16.26 -34.71 3.20
N VAL A 63 -17.11 -34.63 2.16
CA VAL A 63 -17.09 -33.50 1.21
C VAL A 63 -17.38 -32.18 1.93
N ILE A 64 -18.40 -32.15 2.79
CA ILE A 64 -18.73 -30.95 3.60
C ILE A 64 -17.54 -30.54 4.48
N LYS A 65 -16.87 -31.51 5.10
CA LYS A 65 -15.69 -31.26 5.94
C LYS A 65 -14.56 -30.64 5.13
N ILE A 66 -14.23 -31.19 3.96
CA ILE A 66 -13.18 -30.66 3.08
C ILE A 66 -13.47 -29.20 2.69
N ILE A 67 -14.73 -28.89 2.34
CA ILE A 67 -15.14 -27.53 1.98
C ILE A 67 -14.94 -26.58 3.18
N ARG A 68 -15.37 -27.00 4.38
CA ARG A 68 -15.25 -26.20 5.61
C ARG A 68 -13.79 -25.95 5.99
N ASP A 69 -12.97 -26.99 5.97
CA ASP A 69 -11.55 -26.90 6.34
C ASP A 69 -10.79 -25.99 5.37
N THR A 70 -11.14 -26.05 4.08
CA THR A 70 -10.56 -25.16 3.05
C THR A 70 -10.93 -23.69 3.29
N ASP A 71 -12.20 -23.38 3.59
CA ASP A 71 -12.64 -22.02 3.90
C ASP A 71 -11.92 -21.47 5.15
N LEU A 72 -11.83 -22.28 6.21
CA LEU A 72 -11.09 -21.91 7.43
C LEU A 72 -9.61 -21.65 7.15
N ALA A 73 -8.97 -22.47 6.32
CA ALA A 73 -7.57 -22.27 5.94
C ALA A 73 -7.37 -20.97 5.15
N GLN A 74 -8.28 -20.65 4.22
CA GLN A 74 -8.26 -19.40 3.46
C GLN A 74 -8.44 -18.18 4.37
N ARG A 75 -9.41 -18.20 5.29
CA ARG A 75 -9.63 -17.13 6.28
C ARG A 75 -8.39 -16.91 7.14
N ARG A 76 -7.82 -17.96 7.72
CA ARG A 76 -6.58 -17.89 8.50
C ARG A 76 -5.40 -17.35 7.70
N SER A 77 -5.33 -17.64 6.39
CA SER A 77 -4.29 -17.09 5.52
C SER A 77 -4.45 -15.59 5.32
N LEU A 78 -5.69 -15.13 5.09
CA LEU A 78 -6.02 -13.71 4.96
C LEU A 78 -5.77 -12.94 6.25
N GLU A 79 -6.20 -13.45 7.40
CA GLU A 79 -5.91 -12.86 8.72
C GLU A 79 -4.41 -12.70 8.95
N ARG A 80 -3.62 -13.74 8.62
CA ARG A 80 -2.16 -13.67 8.69
C ARG A 80 -1.59 -12.62 7.74
N ARG A 81 -2.17 -12.40 6.57
CA ARG A 81 -1.75 -11.33 5.63
C ARG A 81 -2.06 -9.95 6.19
N VAL A 82 -3.27 -9.74 6.69
CA VAL A 82 -3.70 -8.47 7.32
C VAL A 82 -2.77 -8.12 8.48
N ALA A 83 -2.55 -9.05 9.41
CA ALA A 83 -1.65 -8.84 10.54
C ALA A 83 -0.21 -8.48 10.12
N ARG A 84 0.29 -9.05 9.00
CA ARG A 84 1.61 -8.67 8.45
C ARG A 84 1.63 -7.24 7.93
N TYR A 85 0.56 -6.80 7.25
CA TYR A 85 0.47 -5.43 6.74
C TYR A 85 0.35 -4.42 7.88
N GLU A 86 -0.47 -4.69 8.90
CA GLU A 86 -0.61 -3.83 10.08
C GLU A 86 0.73 -3.64 10.81
N ARG A 87 1.48 -4.73 11.02
CA ARG A 87 2.83 -4.65 11.61
C ARG A 87 3.79 -3.82 10.77
N ARG A 88 3.73 -3.95 9.45
CA ARG A 88 4.57 -3.19 8.52
C ARG A 88 4.20 -1.70 8.57
N GLU A 89 2.91 -1.40 8.50
CA GLU A 89 2.38 -0.05 8.56
C GLU A 89 2.76 0.64 9.88
N HIS A 90 2.66 -0.07 11.01
CA HIS A 90 3.10 0.43 12.30
C HIS A 90 4.59 0.79 12.31
N ARG A 91 5.47 -0.10 11.79
CA ARG A 91 6.91 0.18 11.68
C ARG A 91 7.18 1.41 10.81
N TRP A 92 6.48 1.54 9.69
CA TRP A 92 6.62 2.69 8.80
C TRP A 92 6.18 3.99 9.47
N ARG A 93 5.09 3.97 10.25
CA ARG A 93 4.66 5.13 11.05
C ARG A 93 5.70 5.53 12.10
N VAL A 94 6.35 4.56 12.75
CA VAL A 94 7.44 4.85 13.70
C VAL A 94 8.64 5.47 12.99
N GLN A 95 9.11 4.86 11.89
CA GLN A 95 10.24 5.37 11.12
C GLN A 95 9.98 6.76 10.55
N ARG A 96 8.77 7.02 10.02
CA ARG A 96 8.39 8.33 9.51
C ARG A 96 8.46 9.40 10.60
N ARG A 97 7.91 9.11 11.79
CA ARG A 97 7.98 10.03 12.94
C ARG A 97 9.42 10.29 13.37
N TRP A 98 10.27 9.26 13.38
CA TRP A 98 11.69 9.42 13.68
C TRP A 98 12.38 10.32 12.66
N MET A 99 12.19 10.06 11.36
CA MET A 99 12.76 10.84 10.28
C MET A 99 12.29 12.30 10.28
N GLN A 100 11.01 12.56 10.57
CA GLN A 100 10.50 13.93 10.72
C GLN A 100 11.21 14.70 11.83
N ARG A 101 11.48 14.05 12.97
CA ARG A 101 12.22 14.69 14.08
C ARG A 101 13.67 14.97 13.69
N GLU A 102 14.33 14.01 13.05
CA GLU A 102 15.73 14.18 12.66
C GLU A 102 15.89 15.25 11.60
N PHE A 103 15.02 15.26 10.59
CA PHE A 103 14.98 16.30 9.58
C PHE A 103 14.70 17.68 10.19
N GLY A 104 13.74 17.79 11.12
CA GLY A 104 13.48 19.04 11.84
C GLY A 104 14.69 19.56 12.62
N ARG A 105 15.48 18.67 13.23
CA ARG A 105 16.74 19.04 13.90
C ARG A 105 17.79 19.56 12.92
N LEU A 106 17.91 18.94 11.75
CA LEU A 106 18.84 19.37 10.70
C LEU A 106 18.46 20.74 10.14
N VAL A 107 17.17 20.95 9.85
CA VAL A 107 16.65 22.24 9.37
C VAL A 107 16.97 23.35 10.38
N LYS A 108 16.68 23.13 11.66
CA LYS A 108 16.97 24.12 12.71
C LYS A 108 18.47 24.48 12.77
N ARG A 109 19.36 23.50 12.68
CA ARG A 109 20.81 23.78 12.65
C ARG A 109 21.21 24.56 11.40
N ALA A 110 20.62 24.25 10.26
CA ALA A 110 20.89 24.97 9.02
C ALA A 110 20.41 26.43 9.09
N GLU A 111 19.25 26.67 9.70
CA GLU A 111 18.74 28.01 9.98
C GLU A 111 19.69 28.80 10.90
N GLU A 112 20.12 28.22 12.02
CA GLU A 112 21.08 28.84 12.94
C GLU A 112 22.41 29.20 12.25
N VAL A 113 22.91 28.34 11.37
CA VAL A 113 24.13 28.61 10.59
C VAL A 113 23.89 29.74 9.58
N SER A 114 22.75 29.72 8.89
CA SER A 114 22.36 30.75 7.92
C SER A 114 22.24 32.14 8.57
N GLU A 115 21.61 32.21 9.75
CA GLU A 115 21.52 33.45 10.53
C GLU A 115 22.89 33.99 10.92
N ARG A 116 23.76 33.16 11.48
CA ARG A 116 25.13 33.57 11.83
C ARG A 116 25.92 34.06 10.61
N TRP A 117 25.77 33.41 9.46
CA TRP A 117 26.41 33.87 8.23
C TRP A 117 25.87 35.23 7.77
N ARG A 118 24.56 35.45 7.85
CA ARG A 118 23.92 36.72 7.52
C ARG A 118 24.43 37.86 8.40
N GLU A 119 24.53 37.64 9.70
CA GLU A 119 25.10 38.61 10.64
C GLU A 119 26.57 38.93 10.34
N ARG A 120 27.35 37.94 9.92
CA ARG A 120 28.75 38.15 9.54
C ARG A 120 28.88 38.97 8.26
N VAL A 121 28.04 38.70 7.26
CA VAL A 121 28.01 39.45 6.01
C VAL A 121 27.58 40.89 6.27
N GLN A 122 26.53 41.11 7.06
CA GLN A 122 26.06 42.45 7.40
C GLN A 122 27.15 43.28 8.10
N ARG A 123 27.84 42.69 9.09
CA ARG A 123 28.97 43.37 9.76
C ARG A 123 30.12 43.70 8.80
N ALA A 124 30.41 42.81 7.84
CA ALA A 124 31.43 43.05 6.83
C ALA A 124 31.03 44.19 5.88
N GLU A 125 29.76 44.25 5.46
CA GLU A 125 29.22 45.34 4.65
C GLU A 125 29.25 46.69 5.38
N GLU A 126 28.90 46.71 6.67
CA GLU A 126 28.95 47.91 7.51
C GLU A 126 30.40 48.40 7.69
N ALA A 127 31.35 47.50 7.95
CA ALA A 127 32.77 47.82 8.04
C ALA A 127 33.32 48.36 6.70
N MET A 128 32.89 47.79 5.58
CA MET A 128 33.29 48.25 4.25
C MET A 128 32.72 49.65 3.93
N LYS A 129 31.49 49.95 4.35
CA LYS A 129 30.89 51.29 4.22
C LYS A 129 31.63 52.34 5.06
N LEU A 130 32.09 51.99 6.26
CA LEU A 130 32.89 52.87 7.13
C LEU A 130 34.29 53.14 6.59
N PHE A 131 34.85 52.23 5.78
CA PHE A 131 36.18 52.35 5.19
C PHE A 131 36.17 52.97 3.78
N SER A 132 34.99 53.31 3.23
CA SER A 132 34.90 54.07 1.98
C SER A 132 35.33 55.52 2.22
N PRO A 133 36.41 56.01 1.59
CA PRO A 133 36.80 57.41 1.71
C PRO A 133 35.73 58.30 1.05
N SER A 134 35.30 59.34 1.76
CA SER A 134 34.39 60.37 1.24
C SER A 134 34.94 60.90 -0.09
N PRO A 135 34.11 61.10 -1.14
CA PRO A 135 34.57 61.75 -2.35
C PRO A 135 35.07 63.14 -1.96
N SER A 136 36.36 63.36 -2.19
CA SER A 136 37.04 64.62 -1.95
C SER A 136 36.23 65.76 -2.56
N ARG A 137 35.86 66.72 -1.72
CA ARG A 137 35.26 68.00 -2.11
C ARG A 137 36.14 68.63 -3.19
N PRO A 138 35.63 69.08 -4.35
CA PRO A 138 36.45 69.84 -5.28
C PRO A 138 36.87 71.12 -4.57
N GLU A 139 38.18 71.30 -4.38
CA GLU A 139 38.70 72.54 -3.81
C GLU A 139 38.45 73.69 -4.81
N ASP A 140 37.80 74.73 -4.29
CA ASP A 140 37.65 76.02 -4.93
C ASP A 140 39.03 76.66 -5.14
N PHE A 141 39.64 76.41 -6.30
CA PHE A 141 40.78 77.21 -6.76
C PHE A 141 40.26 78.54 -7.29
N SER A 142 40.03 79.49 -6.37
CA SER A 142 39.88 80.90 -6.75
C SER A 142 41.27 81.51 -7.02
N LEU A 143 41.46 81.86 -8.30
CA LEU A 143 42.18 83.02 -8.85
C LEU A 143 43.54 83.41 -8.25
N VAL A 144 44.61 83.15 -9.02
CA VAL A 144 45.81 84.00 -9.06
C VAL A 144 45.69 84.92 -10.29
N PRO A 145 45.80 86.25 -10.14
CA PRO A 145 45.69 87.18 -11.26
C PRO A 145 46.96 87.17 -12.11
N ALA A 146 46.79 87.09 -13.43
CA ALA A 146 47.87 87.33 -14.38
C ALA A 146 48.18 88.83 -14.45
N VAL A 147 49.38 89.21 -14.00
CA VAL A 147 49.91 90.57 -14.19
C VAL A 147 50.58 90.64 -15.57
N GLN A 148 49.88 91.40 -16.43
CA GLN A 148 50.33 92.41 -17.40
C GLN A 148 51.37 92.06 -18.47
N GLY A 149 50.96 92.29 -19.73
CA GLY A 149 51.65 93.22 -20.62
C GLY A 149 50.97 94.58 -20.54
#